data_AF-A0A3B9WX68-F1
#
_entry.id   AF-A0A3B9WX68-F1
#
_cell.length_a   1.000
_cell.length_b   1.000
_cell.length_c   1.000
_cell.angle_alpha   90.00
_cell.angle_beta   90.00
_cell.angle_gamma   90.00
#
_symmetry.space_group_name_H-M   'P 1'
#
loop_
_entity.id
_entity.type
_entity.pdbx_description
1 polymer ?
#
loop_
_entity_poly.entity_id
_entity_poly.type
_entity_poly.pdbx_seq_one_letter_code
_entity_poly.pdbx_strand_id
1 'polypeptide(L)'
;MSNEVWEELNERLVTLVKRNDTVGVFVNPRRLSERIALALSERLSDDGVCSHHGSMSKNRRHIAEQKLKDSNLKVLVATASVE
;
A
#
# COMPACT_ATOMS: atom_id res chain seq x y z
N MET A 1 6.03 -8.62 -17.16
CA MET A 1 4.55 -8.65 -17.04
C MET A 1 3.99 -7.65 -18.02
N SER A 2 2.97 -8.03 -18.78
CA SER A 2 2.27 -7.10 -19.67
C SER A 2 1.53 -6.05 -18.84
N ASN A 3 1.17 -4.92 -19.46
CA ASN A 3 0.35 -3.89 -18.82
C ASN A 3 -1.03 -4.44 -18.42
N GLU A 4 -1.58 -5.37 -19.21
CA GLU A 4 -2.85 -6.04 -18.95
C GLU A 4 -2.86 -6.80 -17.61
N VAL A 5 -1.79 -7.55 -17.33
CA VAL A 5 -1.65 -8.27 -16.05
C VAL A 5 -1.55 -7.29 -14.86
N TRP A 6 -0.96 -6.11 -15.06
CA TRP A 6 -0.90 -5.09 -14.03
C TRP A 6 -2.25 -4.46 -13.74
N GLU A 7 -3.04 -4.16 -14.78
CA GLU A 7 -4.39 -3.66 -14.60
C GLU A 7 -5.27 -4.66 -13.86
N GLU A 8 -5.27 -5.93 -14.30
CA GLU A 8 -6.05 -6.97 -13.64
C GLU A 8 -5.65 -7.15 -12.17
N LEU A 9 -4.35 -7.11 -11.86
CA LEU A 9 -3.87 -7.17 -10.48
C LEU A 9 -4.35 -5.98 -9.66
N ASN A 10 -4.26 -4.75 -10.20
CA ASN A 10 -4.70 -3.55 -9.51
C ASN A 10 -6.22 -3.56 -9.26
N GLU A 11 -7.03 -4.01 -10.23
CA GLU A 11 -8.48 -4.14 -10.07
C GLU A 11 -8.85 -5.15 -8.96
N ARG A 12 -8.15 -6.28 -8.92
CA ARG A 12 -8.32 -7.29 -7.85
C ARG A 12 -7.95 -6.70 -6.48
N LEU A 13 -6.84 -5.97 -6.40
CA LEU A 13 -6.43 -5.30 -5.16
C LEU A 13 -7.47 -4.26 -4.71
N VAL A 14 -7.95 -3.39 -5.60
CA VAL A 14 -9.02 -2.42 -5.31
C VAL A 14 -10.28 -3.12 -4.78
N THR A 15 -10.66 -4.24 -5.39
CA THR A 15 -11.81 -5.03 -4.95
C THR A 15 -11.62 -5.56 -3.52
N LEU A 16 -10.43 -6.07 -3.19
CA LEU A 16 -10.11 -6.53 -1.83
C LEU A 16 -10.13 -5.36 -0.83
N VAL A 17 -9.58 -4.21 -1.22
CA VAL A 17 -9.55 -3.00 -0.38
C VAL A 17 -10.95 -2.48 -0.09
N LYS A 18 -11.85 -2.46 -1.08
CA LYS A 18 -13.23 -2.01 -0.88
C LYS A 18 -14.04 -2.92 0.04
N ARG A 19 -13.64 -4.20 0.18
CA ARG A 19 -14.34 -5.21 1.00
C ARG A 19 -13.86 -5.29 2.45
N ASN A 20 -12.75 -4.65 2.79
CA ASN A 20 -12.13 -4.74 4.11
C ASN A 20 -11.85 -3.34 4.66
N ASP A 21 -11.82 -3.18 5.98
CA ASP A 21 -11.54 -1.86 6.59
C ASP A 21 -10.09 -1.43 6.37
N THR A 22 -9.15 -2.35 6.58
CA THR A 22 -7.71 -2.14 6.39
C THR A 22 -7.09 -3.32 5.65
N VAL A 23 -6.27 -3.06 4.62
CA VAL A 23 -5.58 -4.10 3.85
C VAL A 23 -4.05 -3.92 3.89
N GLY A 24 -3.33 -4.98 4.27
CA GLY A 24 -1.88 -5.07 4.14
C GLY A 24 -1.47 -5.77 2.85
N VAL A 25 -0.66 -5.13 2.02
CA VAL A 25 -0.10 -5.71 0.78
C VAL A 25 1.42 -5.85 0.95
N PHE A 26 1.93 -7.08 0.89
CA PHE A 26 3.36 -7.34 1.03
C PHE A 26 4.01 -7.62 -0.33
N VAL A 27 5.09 -6.91 -0.63
CA VAL A 27 5.85 -7.07 -1.87
C VAL A 27 7.35 -7.11 -1.62
N ASN A 28 8.11 -7.72 -2.54
CA ASN A 28 9.56 -7.83 -2.38
C ASN A 28 10.30 -6.52 -2.68
N PRO A 29 10.28 -5.97 -3.91
CA PRO A 29 11.06 -4.77 -4.20
C PRO A 29 10.45 -3.52 -3.58
N ARG A 30 11.28 -2.65 -2.98
CA ARG A 30 10.85 -1.33 -2.48
C ARG A 30 10.15 -0.48 -3.54
N ARG A 31 10.71 -0.48 -4.77
CA ARG A 31 10.10 0.17 -5.94
C ARG A 31 8.70 -0.36 -6.25
N LEU A 32 8.45 -1.64 -6.00
CA LEU A 32 7.14 -2.21 -6.22
C LEU A 32 6.15 -1.78 -5.14
N SER A 33 6.61 -1.64 -3.89
CA SER A 33 5.78 -1.10 -2.80
C SER A 33 5.31 0.32 -3.12
N GLU A 34 6.23 1.19 -3.55
CA GLU A 34 5.89 2.55 -3.99
C GLU A 34 4.95 2.55 -5.20
N ARG A 35 5.22 1.71 -6.22
CA ARG A 35 4.40 1.65 -7.43
C ARG A 35 2.96 1.19 -7.15
N ILE A 36 2.78 0.15 -6.34
CA ILE A 36 1.43 -0.32 -5.98
C ILE A 36 0.72 0.71 -5.10
N ALA A 37 1.42 1.33 -4.14
CA ALA A 37 0.82 2.37 -3.31
C ALA A 37 0.29 3.53 -4.16
N LEU A 38 1.07 4.02 -5.13
CA LEU A 38 0.66 5.07 -6.06
C LEU A 38 -0.53 4.63 -6.93
N ALA A 39 -0.45 3.44 -7.54
CA ALA A 39 -1.51 2.93 -8.41
C ALA A 39 -2.84 2.75 -7.67
N LEU A 40 -2.80 2.37 -6.39
CA LEU A 40 -3.98 2.24 -5.53
C LEU A 40 -4.50 3.59 -5.05
N SER A 41 -3.62 4.53 -4.67
CA SER A 41 -4.07 5.88 -4.26
C SER A 41 -4.82 6.59 -5.38
N GLU A 42 -4.34 6.48 -6.63
CA GLU A 42 -5.00 7.06 -7.80
C GLU A 42 -6.38 6.43 -8.07
N ARG A 43 -6.52 5.11 -7.88
CA ARG A 43 -7.76 4.37 -8.18
C ARG A 43 -8.80 4.45 -7.07
N LEU A 44 -8.36 4.62 -5.82
CA LEU A 44 -9.25 4.73 -4.67
C LEU A 44 -9.65 6.18 -4.39
N SER A 45 -8.93 7.16 -4.94
CA SER A 45 -9.08 8.58 -4.60
C SER A 45 -9.07 8.80 -3.08
N ASP A 46 -8.18 8.08 -2.39
CA ASP A 46 -8.15 7.96 -0.93
C ASP A 46 -6.72 8.22 -0.41
N ASP A 47 -6.60 9.14 0.55
CA ASP A 47 -5.36 9.50 1.23
C ASP A 47 -4.90 8.43 2.25
N GLY A 48 -5.72 7.40 2.46
CA GLY A 48 -5.49 6.25 3.33
C GLY A 48 -4.56 5.17 2.76
N VAL A 49 -3.84 5.43 1.67
CA VAL A 49 -2.88 4.49 1.06
C VAL A 49 -1.45 4.92 1.37
N CYS A 50 -0.64 4.02 1.93
CA CYS A 50 0.76 4.29 2.27
C CYS A 50 1.71 3.16 1.86
N SER A 51 2.92 3.49 1.41
CA SER A 51 4.03 2.54 1.30
C SER A 51 4.80 2.47 2.63
N HIS A 52 5.43 1.31 2.91
CA HIS A 52 6.31 1.13 4.06
C HIS A 52 7.52 0.25 3.72
N HIS A 53 8.73 0.80 3.84
CA HIS A 53 9.97 0.07 3.66
C HIS A 53 11.15 0.77 4.33
N GLY A 54 12.22 0.01 4.62
CA GLY A 54 13.38 0.49 5.36
C GLY A 54 14.16 1.65 4.74
N SER A 55 13.95 1.97 3.46
CA SER A 55 14.58 3.18 2.84
C SER A 55 13.76 4.46 2.99
N MET A 56 12.57 4.40 3.59
CA MET A 56 11.81 5.59 3.93
C MET A 56 12.44 6.29 5.13
N SER A 57 12.26 7.61 5.21
CA SER A 57 12.70 8.36 6.39
C SER A 57 12.01 7.84 7.65
N LYS A 58 12.70 7.91 8.79
CA LYS A 58 12.17 7.52 10.10
C LYS A 58 10.81 8.15 10.39
N ASN A 59 10.65 9.43 10.05
CA ASN A 59 9.39 10.16 10.25
C ASN A 59 8.24 9.56 9.42
N ARG A 60 8.48 9.23 8.15
CA ARG A 60 7.44 8.63 7.29
C ARG A 60 7.05 7.23 7.75
N ARG A 61 8.02 6.42 8.19
CA ARG A 61 7.74 5.09 8.78
C ARG A 61 6.87 5.22 10.02
N HIS A 62 7.25 6.13 10.92
CA HIS A 62 6.49 6.38 12.14
C HIS A 62 5.05 6.85 11.87
N ILE A 63 4.85 7.78 10.92
CA ILE A 63 3.51 8.23 10.53
C ILE A 63 2.67 7.07 9.99
N ALA A 64 3.25 6.21 9.13
CA ALA A 64 2.55 5.05 8.59
C ALA A 64 2.17 4.05 9.70
N GLU A 65 3.07 3.79 10.65
CA GLU A 65 2.81 2.92 11.81
C GLU A 65 1.71 3.49 12.73
N GLN A 66 1.71 4.80 13.00
CA GLN A 66 0.67 5.44 13.81
C GLN A 66 -0.69 5.35 13.14
N LYS A 67 -0.78 5.73 11.85
CA LYS A 67 -2.05 5.63 11.12
C LYS A 67 -2.55 4.18 11.02
N LEU A 68 -1.63 3.19 10.93
CA LEU A 68 -2.01 1.78 10.98
C LEU A 68 -2.60 1.40 12.33
N LYS A 69 -1.97 1.81 13.44
CA LYS A 69 -2.45 1.55 14.81
C LYS A 69 -3.81 2.20 15.08
N ASP A 70 -4.00 3.40 14.57
CA ASP A 70 -5.25 4.16 14.75
C ASP A 70 -6.38 3.70 13.80
N SER A 71 -6.15 2.66 12.99
CA SER A 71 -7.09 2.20 11.95
C SER A 71 -7.47 3.31 10.95
N ASN A 72 -6.57 4.28 10.76
CA ASN A 72 -6.73 5.43 9.86
C ASN A 72 -5.96 5.24 8.54
N LEU A 73 -5.76 3.98 8.14
CA LEU A 73 -5.21 3.59 6.85
C LEU A 73 -6.14 2.58 6.20
N LYS A 74 -6.48 2.85 4.94
CA LYS A 74 -7.21 1.92 4.10
C LYS A 74 -6.30 0.83 3.54
N VAL A 75 -5.06 1.20 3.17
CA VAL A 75 -4.08 0.29 2.59
C VAL A 75 -2.65 0.60 3.07
N LEU A 76 -1.93 -0.43 3.51
CA LEU A 76 -0.49 -0.38 3.74
C LEU A 76 0.23 -1.33 2.78
N VAL A 77 1.09 -0.80 1.91
CA VAL A 77 1.91 -1.58 0.99
C VAL A 77 3.33 -1.68 1.54
N ALA A 78 3.68 -2.80 2.15
CA ALA A 78 4.95 -2.98 2.83
C ALA A 78 5.92 -3.90 2.07
N THR A 79 7.22 -3.66 2.20
CA THR A 79 8.20 -4.75 2.05
C THR A 79 8.23 -5.60 3.32
N ALA A 80 8.70 -6.84 3.25
CA ALA A 80 8.63 -7.90 4.28
C ALA A 80 9.04 -7.59 5.75
N SER A 81 9.35 -6.34 6.09
CA SER A 81 9.57 -5.84 7.44
C SER A 81 8.67 -4.61 7.70
N VAL A 82 7.50 -4.84 8.29
CA VAL A 82 6.88 -3.80 9.14
C VAL A 82 7.53 -4.03 10.50
N GLU A 83 8.52 -3.20 10.84
CA GLU A 83 9.24 -3.25 12.12
C GLU A 83 8.56 -2.39 13.18
#